data_AF-A0A8T6FZ04-F1
#
_entry.id   AF-A0A8T6FZ04-F1
#
_cell.length_a   1.000
_cell.length_b   1.000
_cell.length_c   1.000
_cell.angle_alpha   90.00
_cell.angle_beta   90.00
_cell.angle_gamma   90.00
#
_symmetry.space_group_name_H-M   'P 1'
#
loop_
_entity.id
_entity.type
_entity.pdbx_description
1 polymer ?
#
loop_
_entity_poly.entity_id
_entity_poly.type
_entity_poly.pdbx_seq_one_letter_code
_entity_poly.pdbx_strand_id
1 'polypeptide(L)'
;MLTWSEPADWDTCARDSGIAVGADGTLRLAASHLITHEPGAFSTQHGEELFQHVQAQVCFMLGSTRPQWADCYFYAREERDNRWPLQVTVNGYAQSIGPGTPLAGEFVWYHVRIPQEALIAGENIVSFACASPAATAWILSVDTSVPNAHSRKSTDGGQSWTTAGLGLEGALSGEYVVRLRVREHPAQGAITSAILNVETLFQSAPLVLHWHAVTPAGTRVALRYRTGTLQDVENTAWRDVVNTAAGSNENADPHSETDNGQASRGHDEFGQAELPQPVGPCVQWQAVLHSSDGGASPVLRGMALLPKDASPSETKPVGKLSCAESKILPSYTFTHQDPAEPKLAVLHKQERLAEIIAGGETQWEQMLALRAWVAVQWVHRAPHEFRRCCPWDALTVLAWMRADRGHGQPQPDAYCTHYAVVLAQCALALGWPARLWVMSAEPTLHTNGHFVAEIWSTAHGKWVMHDADTDSHVERAGMPLSVLEIHDAWRDEGLHELQVIVGTNADKVKIGPDWIEEMLPLGLYHFCGLVLRNNHLSTLIPGPVEHGWTTYKWDGFLWYRDGAAPELPFFSLSSNRRADFDWEPET
;
A
#
# COMPACT_ATOMS: atom_id res chain seq x y z
N MET A 1 -32.36 -8.92 -9.89
CA MET A 1 -31.23 -9.73 -9.40
C MET A 1 -29.95 -8.91 -9.48
N LEU A 2 -29.11 -8.96 -8.45
CA LEU A 2 -27.73 -8.45 -8.49
C LEU A 2 -26.76 -9.60 -8.75
N THR A 3 -25.73 -9.38 -9.55
CA THR A 3 -24.76 -10.41 -9.95
C THR A 3 -23.35 -9.87 -9.87
N TRP A 4 -22.42 -10.74 -9.50
CA TRP A 4 -20.98 -10.53 -9.60
C TRP A 4 -20.40 -11.69 -10.39
N SER A 5 -19.92 -11.42 -11.61
CA SER A 5 -19.29 -12.43 -12.47
C SER A 5 -18.19 -11.86 -13.36
N GLU A 6 -18.12 -10.54 -13.51
CA GLU A 6 -17.11 -9.86 -14.31
C GLU A 6 -16.14 -9.06 -13.43
N PRO A 7 -14.91 -8.77 -13.90
CA PRO A 7 -13.93 -8.01 -13.12
C PRO A 7 -14.48 -6.68 -12.58
N ALA A 8 -15.24 -5.95 -13.41
CA ALA A 8 -15.86 -4.67 -13.04
C ALA A 8 -16.90 -4.79 -11.92
N ASP A 9 -17.59 -5.94 -11.79
CA ASP A 9 -18.51 -6.16 -10.68
C ASP A 9 -17.72 -6.31 -9.37
N TRP A 10 -16.62 -7.06 -9.40
CA TRP A 10 -15.76 -7.28 -8.23
C TRP A 10 -15.02 -6.02 -7.78
N ASP A 11 -14.88 -5.03 -8.65
CA ASP A 11 -14.32 -3.71 -8.28
C ASP A 11 -15.28 -2.87 -7.42
N THR A 12 -16.53 -3.31 -7.24
CA THR A 12 -17.44 -2.77 -6.21
C THR A 12 -17.21 -3.39 -4.83
N CYS A 13 -16.39 -4.44 -4.74
CA CYS A 13 -16.15 -5.18 -3.52
C CYS A 13 -14.78 -4.83 -2.92
N ALA A 14 -14.75 -4.57 -1.62
CA ALA A 14 -13.51 -4.46 -0.86
C ALA A 14 -12.84 -5.85 -0.79
N ARG A 15 -11.52 -5.92 -0.96
CA ARG A 15 -10.72 -7.15 -0.96
C ARG A 15 -9.35 -6.92 -0.34
N ASP A 16 -8.88 -7.89 0.44
CA ASP A 16 -7.50 -7.88 0.95
C ASP A 16 -6.48 -8.29 -0.14
N SER A 17 -5.18 -8.13 0.16
CA SER A 17 -4.09 -8.51 -0.76
C SER A 17 -4.01 -10.03 -1.01
N GLY A 18 -4.76 -10.84 -0.25
CA GLY A 18 -4.87 -12.27 -0.44
C GLY A 18 -5.84 -12.67 -1.56
N ILE A 19 -6.58 -11.74 -2.16
CA ILE A 19 -7.51 -12.01 -3.27
C ILE A 19 -6.97 -11.48 -4.60
N ALA A 20 -7.06 -12.32 -5.62
CA ALA A 20 -6.82 -11.95 -7.02
C ALA A 20 -8.11 -12.07 -7.84
N VAL A 21 -8.35 -11.07 -8.69
CA VAL A 21 -9.41 -11.09 -9.71
C VAL A 21 -8.77 -11.42 -11.04
N GLY A 22 -9.15 -12.55 -11.63
CA GLY A 22 -8.72 -12.95 -12.95
C GLY A 22 -9.34 -12.08 -14.03
N ALA A 23 -8.65 -11.95 -15.17
CA ALA A 23 -9.21 -11.30 -16.35
C ALA A 23 -10.45 -12.03 -16.91
N ASP A 24 -10.66 -13.28 -16.51
CA ASP A 24 -11.83 -14.12 -16.80
C ASP A 24 -13.01 -13.88 -15.83
N GLY A 25 -12.92 -12.88 -14.95
CA GLY A 25 -13.96 -12.57 -13.97
C GLY A 25 -13.99 -13.52 -12.76
N THR A 26 -13.04 -14.45 -12.63
CA THR A 26 -12.99 -15.38 -11.50
C THR A 26 -12.17 -14.83 -10.34
N LEU A 27 -12.59 -15.16 -9.11
CA LEU A 27 -11.85 -14.84 -7.90
C LEU A 27 -11.05 -16.03 -7.40
N ARG A 28 -9.81 -15.76 -7.01
CA ARG A 28 -8.85 -16.74 -6.47
C ARG A 28 -8.09 -16.13 -5.32
N LEU A 29 -7.39 -16.96 -4.57
CA LEU A 29 -6.33 -16.51 -3.70
C LEU A 29 -5.18 -15.98 -4.56
N ALA A 30 -4.54 -14.90 -4.10
CA ALA A 30 -3.33 -14.37 -4.71
C ALA A 30 -2.31 -15.49 -4.90
N ALA A 31 -1.59 -15.47 -6.01
CA ALA A 31 -0.71 -16.58 -6.38
C ALA A 31 0.70 -16.45 -5.76
N SER A 32 0.93 -15.39 -5.00
CA SER A 32 2.10 -15.16 -4.15
C SER A 32 1.71 -14.22 -3.02
N HIS A 33 2.46 -14.23 -1.93
CA HIS A 33 2.32 -13.24 -0.86
C HIS A 33 3.69 -12.82 -0.32
N LEU A 34 3.74 -11.66 0.33
CA LEU A 34 4.96 -11.10 0.92
C LEU A 34 5.00 -11.40 2.42
N ILE A 35 6.15 -11.84 2.90
CA ILE A 35 6.47 -12.00 4.32
C ILE A 35 7.51 -10.93 4.66
N THR A 36 7.20 -10.07 5.64
CA THR A 36 8.09 -9.03 6.16
C THR A 36 7.99 -8.96 7.68
N HIS A 37 9.10 -8.60 8.33
CA HIS A 37 9.20 -8.42 9.79
C HIS A 37 9.37 -6.95 10.19
N GLU A 38 9.44 -6.07 9.20
CA GLU A 38 9.80 -4.67 9.36
C GLU A 38 8.99 -3.77 8.41
N PRO A 39 8.69 -2.53 8.80
CA PRO A 39 7.94 -1.59 7.99
C PRO A 39 8.80 -0.70 7.08
N GLY A 40 10.12 -0.80 7.08
CA GLY A 40 11.03 0.06 6.30
C GLY A 40 11.10 1.50 6.82
N ALA A 41 10.93 1.71 8.12
CA ALA A 41 10.88 3.01 8.78
C ALA A 41 12.23 3.36 9.45
N PHE A 42 13.31 3.41 8.67
CA PHE A 42 14.67 3.55 9.19
C PHE A 42 15.51 4.63 8.50
N SER A 43 16.54 5.11 9.21
CA SER A 43 17.54 6.04 8.68
C SER A 43 18.62 5.28 7.93
N THR A 44 19.14 5.82 6.84
CA THR A 44 20.31 5.27 6.13
C THR A 44 21.59 5.20 6.97
N GLN A 45 21.61 5.84 8.14
CA GLN A 45 22.68 5.68 9.12
C GLN A 45 22.57 4.36 9.91
N HIS A 46 21.43 3.68 9.84
CA HIS A 46 21.18 2.40 10.50
C HIS A 46 21.52 1.25 9.55
N GLY A 47 22.75 0.78 9.62
CA GLY A 47 23.24 -0.31 8.77
C GLY A 47 24.20 -1.24 9.49
N GLU A 48 24.33 -2.45 8.96
CA GLU A 48 25.27 -3.49 9.35
C GLU A 48 26.32 -3.65 8.26
N GLU A 49 27.57 -3.36 8.61
CA GLU A 49 28.69 -3.45 7.70
C GLU A 49 29.18 -4.89 7.59
N LEU A 50 29.01 -5.50 6.42
CA LEU A 50 29.35 -6.91 6.20
C LEU A 50 30.81 -7.05 5.71
N PHE A 51 31.55 -7.95 6.36
CA PHE A 51 32.93 -8.30 6.02
C PHE A 51 33.26 -9.69 6.59
N GLN A 52 34.49 -10.19 6.42
CA GLN A 52 34.84 -11.59 6.70
C GLN A 52 34.47 -12.10 8.11
N HIS A 53 34.39 -11.20 9.10
CA HIS A 53 34.00 -11.54 10.47
C HIS A 53 32.54 -11.21 10.80
N VAL A 54 31.92 -10.26 10.09
CA VAL A 54 30.55 -9.83 10.36
C VAL A 54 29.59 -10.35 9.30
N GLN A 55 28.64 -11.18 9.75
CA GLN A 55 27.61 -11.78 8.92
C GLN A 55 26.22 -11.53 9.52
N ALA A 56 25.22 -11.52 8.65
CA ALA A 56 23.82 -11.29 9.04
C ALA A 56 22.95 -12.50 8.67
N GLN A 57 21.92 -12.74 9.46
CA GLN A 57 20.91 -13.77 9.23
C GLN A 57 19.50 -13.20 9.48
N VAL A 58 18.55 -13.62 8.65
CA VAL A 58 17.12 -13.37 8.84
C VAL A 58 16.36 -14.68 8.76
N CYS A 59 15.47 -14.90 9.73
CA CYS A 59 14.64 -16.09 9.82
C CYS A 59 13.24 -15.83 9.24
N PHE A 60 12.77 -16.71 8.34
CA PHE A 60 11.41 -16.72 7.83
C PHE A 60 10.73 -18.05 8.14
N MET A 61 9.51 -17.98 8.66
CA MET A 61 8.68 -19.17 8.91
C MET A 61 7.77 -19.42 7.71
N LEU A 62 7.95 -20.55 7.04
CA LEU A 62 7.09 -21.01 5.95
C LEU A 62 6.14 -22.11 6.44
N GLY A 63 5.02 -22.24 5.72
CA GLY A 63 3.98 -23.24 6.00
C GLY A 63 4.45 -24.69 5.83
N SER A 64 3.49 -25.62 5.89
CA SER A 64 3.74 -27.06 5.76
C SER A 64 4.14 -27.50 4.35
N THR A 65 3.86 -26.67 3.35
CA THR A 65 4.19 -26.91 1.95
C THR A 65 5.43 -26.15 1.53
N ARG A 66 6.06 -26.68 0.47
CA ARG A 66 7.22 -26.03 -0.14
C ARG A 66 6.74 -25.13 -1.27
N PRO A 67 6.94 -23.80 -1.18
CA PRO A 67 6.59 -22.89 -2.26
C PRO A 67 7.30 -23.27 -3.56
N GLN A 68 6.73 -22.88 -4.71
CA GLN A 68 7.36 -23.16 -6.02
C GLN A 68 8.70 -22.45 -6.19
N TRP A 69 8.86 -21.30 -5.56
CA TRP A 69 10.08 -20.50 -5.44
C TRP A 69 9.80 -19.34 -4.49
N ALA A 70 10.84 -18.61 -4.11
CA ALA A 70 10.71 -17.35 -3.40
C ALA A 70 11.70 -16.32 -3.97
N ASP A 71 11.34 -15.04 -3.93
CA ASP A 71 12.27 -13.94 -4.14
C ASP A 71 12.59 -13.31 -2.79
N CYS A 72 13.87 -13.30 -2.42
CA CYS A 72 14.35 -12.60 -1.24
C CYS A 72 14.81 -11.21 -1.65
N TYR A 73 14.05 -10.21 -1.26
CA TYR A 73 14.37 -8.79 -1.42
C TYR A 73 15.09 -8.29 -0.18
N PHE A 74 16.15 -7.53 -0.34
CA PHE A 74 16.85 -6.93 0.77
C PHE A 74 17.34 -5.54 0.41
N TYR A 75 17.28 -4.65 1.39
CA TYR A 75 17.65 -3.27 1.20
C TYR A 75 19.06 -3.05 1.72
N ALA A 76 19.97 -2.68 0.82
CA ALA A 76 21.38 -2.60 1.11
C ALA A 76 22.06 -1.50 0.30
N ARG A 77 23.27 -1.14 0.70
CA ARG A 77 24.19 -0.30 -0.06
C ARG A 77 25.43 -1.09 -0.41
N GLU A 78 25.81 -1.04 -1.68
CA GLU A 78 27.15 -1.41 -2.11
C GLU A 78 28.06 -0.19 -2.02
N GLU A 79 29.28 -0.30 -1.48
CA GLU A 79 30.25 0.78 -1.48
C GLU A 79 30.83 1.05 -2.88
N ARG A 80 31.09 2.32 -3.23
CA ARG A 80 31.48 2.74 -4.60
C ARG A 80 32.73 2.04 -5.15
N ASP A 81 33.71 1.75 -4.28
CA ASP A 81 34.98 1.11 -4.66
C ASP A 81 35.02 -0.40 -4.34
N ASN A 82 33.85 -1.02 -4.14
CA ASN A 82 33.75 -2.41 -3.76
C ASN A 82 34.42 -3.35 -4.79
N ARG A 83 35.07 -4.40 -4.28
CA ARG A 83 35.74 -5.46 -5.03
C ARG A 83 35.25 -6.86 -4.63
N TRP A 84 34.32 -6.93 -3.67
CA TRP A 84 33.94 -8.16 -3.00
C TRP A 84 32.45 -8.46 -3.23
N PRO A 85 32.12 -9.67 -3.71
CA PRO A 85 30.73 -10.05 -3.89
C PRO A 85 30.01 -10.23 -2.56
N LEU A 86 28.71 -9.96 -2.54
CA LEU A 86 27.81 -10.38 -1.47
C LEU A 86 27.37 -11.82 -1.72
N GLN A 87 27.55 -12.69 -0.74
CA GLN A 87 27.01 -14.04 -0.73
C GLN A 87 25.68 -14.05 0.03
N VAL A 88 24.62 -14.52 -0.62
CA VAL A 88 23.30 -14.75 -0.02
C VAL A 88 23.04 -16.25 -0.02
N THR A 89 22.88 -16.84 1.15
CA THR A 89 22.67 -18.29 1.31
C THR A 89 21.35 -18.58 1.99
N VAL A 90 20.55 -19.49 1.42
CA VAL A 90 19.27 -19.95 1.98
C VAL A 90 19.30 -21.46 2.09
N ASN A 91 19.29 -21.98 3.33
CA ASN A 91 19.34 -23.42 3.62
C ASN A 91 20.41 -24.20 2.81
N GLY A 92 21.58 -23.60 2.60
CA GLY A 92 22.70 -24.18 1.84
C GLY A 92 22.71 -23.88 0.33
N TYR A 93 21.64 -23.30 -0.23
CA TYR A 93 21.64 -22.74 -1.58
C TYR A 93 22.25 -21.35 -1.58
N ALA A 94 23.35 -21.14 -2.30
CA ALA A 94 24.07 -19.87 -2.33
C ALA A 94 23.94 -19.17 -3.69
N GLN A 95 23.71 -17.86 -3.65
CA GLN A 95 23.85 -16.96 -4.78
C GLN A 95 24.80 -15.82 -4.45
N SER A 96 25.45 -15.29 -5.48
CA SER A 96 26.44 -14.24 -5.36
C SER A 96 26.02 -13.03 -6.18
N ILE A 97 26.01 -11.85 -5.55
CA ILE A 97 25.90 -10.57 -6.24
C ILE A 97 27.32 -10.03 -6.42
N GLY A 98 27.74 -9.86 -7.67
CA GLY A 98 29.06 -9.33 -8.01
C GLY A 98 29.19 -7.85 -7.64
N PRO A 99 30.43 -7.36 -7.44
CA PRO A 99 30.67 -5.95 -7.17
C PRO A 99 30.49 -5.08 -8.43
N GLY A 100 30.39 -3.77 -8.24
CA GLY A 100 30.29 -2.76 -9.30
C GLY A 100 28.87 -2.62 -9.86
N THR A 101 27.85 -2.73 -9.01
CA THR A 101 26.47 -2.51 -9.45
C THR A 101 26.28 -1.05 -9.90
N PRO A 102 25.35 -0.78 -10.84
CA PRO A 102 25.17 0.58 -11.39
C PRO A 102 24.85 1.67 -10.36
N LEU A 103 24.31 1.28 -9.19
CA LEU A 103 23.88 2.17 -8.12
C LEU A 103 24.77 2.06 -6.87
N ALA A 104 26.02 1.62 -7.02
CA ALA A 104 26.97 1.61 -5.91
C ALA A 104 27.12 3.02 -5.29
N GLY A 105 27.08 3.07 -3.96
CA GLY A 105 26.99 4.29 -3.15
C GLY A 105 25.57 4.64 -2.72
N GLU A 106 24.54 4.05 -3.34
CA GLU A 106 23.14 4.28 -2.99
C GLU A 106 22.55 3.07 -2.24
N PHE A 107 21.62 3.38 -1.34
CA PHE A 107 20.79 2.36 -0.71
C PHE A 107 19.64 1.98 -1.65
N VAL A 108 19.56 0.71 -2.04
CA VAL A 108 18.58 0.20 -3.02
C VAL A 108 18.09 -1.20 -2.67
N TRP A 109 16.99 -1.63 -3.30
CA TRP A 109 16.51 -3.00 -3.23
C TRP A 109 17.33 -3.91 -4.14
N TYR A 110 17.94 -4.93 -3.56
CA TYR A 110 18.50 -6.09 -4.27
C TYR A 110 17.56 -7.28 -4.12
N HIS A 111 17.70 -8.28 -4.99
CA HIS A 111 17.01 -9.55 -4.81
C HIS A 111 17.81 -10.75 -5.30
N VAL A 112 17.48 -11.91 -4.73
CA VAL A 112 17.92 -13.22 -5.18
C VAL A 112 16.73 -14.16 -5.32
N ARG A 113 16.69 -14.96 -6.40
CA ARG A 113 15.65 -15.97 -6.63
C ARG A 113 16.05 -17.26 -5.95
N ILE A 114 15.22 -17.74 -5.04
CA ILE A 114 15.41 -18.99 -4.30
C ILE A 114 14.53 -20.08 -4.94
N PRO A 115 15.11 -21.18 -5.45
CA PRO A 115 14.34 -22.24 -6.06
C PRO A 115 13.65 -23.12 -5.01
N GLN A 116 12.62 -23.88 -5.42
CA GLN A 116 11.83 -24.74 -4.53
C GLN A 116 12.68 -25.69 -3.68
N GLU A 117 13.73 -26.28 -4.25
CA GLU A 117 14.60 -27.25 -3.59
C GLU A 117 15.38 -26.68 -2.40
N ALA A 118 15.57 -25.36 -2.36
CA ALA A 118 16.22 -24.67 -1.25
C ALA A 118 15.24 -24.32 -0.12
N LEU A 119 13.93 -24.33 -0.38
CA LEU A 119 12.91 -23.95 0.60
C LEU A 119 12.44 -25.18 1.38
N ILE A 120 12.29 -25.02 2.70
CA ILE A 120 11.80 -26.07 3.59
C ILE A 120 10.55 -25.60 4.33
N ALA A 121 9.74 -26.57 4.79
CA ALA A 121 8.65 -26.27 5.70
C ALA A 121 9.22 -25.84 7.06
N GLY A 122 8.63 -24.81 7.68
CA GLY A 122 9.12 -24.25 8.94
C GLY A 122 10.22 -23.19 8.77
N GLU A 123 11.28 -23.30 9.57
CA GLU A 123 12.31 -22.25 9.67
C GLU A 123 13.21 -22.23 8.42
N ASN A 124 13.27 -21.10 7.72
CA ASN A 124 14.17 -20.85 6.61
C ASN A 124 15.10 -19.69 6.97
N ILE A 125 16.41 -19.92 6.87
CA ILE A 125 17.42 -18.92 7.26
C ILE A 125 18.07 -18.35 6.00
N VAL A 126 17.94 -17.03 5.83
CA VAL A 126 18.67 -16.26 4.82
C VAL A 126 19.91 -15.68 5.48
N SER A 127 21.10 -16.04 4.99
CA SER A 127 22.39 -15.56 5.49
C SER A 127 23.07 -14.65 4.48
N PHE A 128 23.66 -13.56 4.95
CA PHE A 128 24.41 -12.58 4.17
C PHE A 128 25.87 -12.53 4.66
N ALA A 129 26.81 -12.73 3.74
CA ALA A 129 28.24 -12.74 4.05
C ALA A 129 29.05 -12.09 2.93
N CYS A 130 30.17 -11.46 3.31
CA CYS A 130 31.12 -10.85 2.38
C CYS A 130 32.54 -11.23 2.79
N ALA A 131 33.38 -11.65 1.84
CA ALA A 131 34.76 -12.04 2.11
C ALA A 131 35.74 -10.85 2.24
N SER A 132 35.22 -9.61 2.17
CA SER A 132 36.05 -8.42 2.33
C SER A 132 36.84 -8.46 3.65
N PRO A 133 38.13 -8.10 3.67
CA PRO A 133 38.92 -8.08 4.90
C PRO A 133 38.50 -6.94 5.85
N ALA A 134 37.74 -5.96 5.37
CA ALA A 134 37.28 -4.80 6.13
C ALA A 134 35.86 -4.38 5.71
N ALA A 135 35.19 -3.60 6.56
CA ALA A 135 33.88 -2.98 6.35
C ALA A 135 33.90 -1.90 5.25
N THR A 136 34.04 -2.33 3.99
CA THR A 136 34.26 -1.46 2.82
C THR A 136 33.51 -1.95 1.57
N ALA A 137 32.56 -2.86 1.75
CA ALA A 137 31.94 -3.58 0.64
C ALA A 137 30.42 -3.42 0.63
N TRP A 138 29.74 -3.93 1.66
CA TRP A 138 28.28 -3.98 1.70
C TRP A 138 27.76 -3.55 3.06
N ILE A 139 26.66 -2.80 3.05
CA ILE A 139 25.93 -2.40 4.25
C ILE A 139 24.48 -2.85 4.11
N LEU A 140 24.04 -3.74 5.01
CA LEU A 140 22.65 -4.20 5.08
C LEU A 140 21.86 -3.29 6.03
N SER A 141 20.69 -2.81 5.61
CA SER A 141 19.91 -1.88 6.44
C SER A 141 19.28 -2.53 7.65
N VAL A 142 19.14 -1.74 8.73
CA VAL A 142 18.52 -2.15 10.01
C VAL A 142 17.35 -1.21 10.33
N ASP A 143 16.16 -1.76 10.47
CA ASP A 143 14.98 -1.04 10.96
C ASP A 143 14.87 -1.11 12.48
N THR A 144 15.11 0.04 13.12
CA THR A 144 15.07 0.20 14.58
C THR A 144 13.69 0.59 15.13
N SER A 145 12.66 0.66 14.29
CA SER A 145 11.29 1.00 14.68
C SER A 145 10.52 -0.19 15.27
N VAL A 146 11.07 -1.40 15.11
CA VAL A 146 10.51 -2.66 15.61
C VAL A 146 11.51 -3.37 16.54
N PRO A 147 11.05 -4.16 17.52
CA PRO A 147 11.94 -4.99 18.32
C PRO A 147 12.54 -6.12 17.46
N ASN A 148 13.78 -6.53 17.75
CA ASN A 148 14.38 -7.69 17.09
C ASN A 148 13.74 -9.01 17.56
N ALA A 149 13.27 -9.82 16.63
CA ALA A 149 12.83 -11.19 16.86
C ALA A 149 13.41 -12.20 15.84
N HIS A 150 13.78 -11.77 14.62
CA HIS A 150 14.12 -12.65 13.51
C HIS A 150 15.53 -12.45 12.95
N SER A 151 16.18 -11.36 13.32
CA SER A 151 17.49 -10.96 12.81
C SER A 151 18.62 -11.38 13.75
N ARG A 152 19.68 -11.95 13.18
CA ARG A 152 20.86 -12.44 13.93
C ARG A 152 22.15 -11.90 13.32
N LYS A 153 23.10 -11.54 14.16
CA LYS A 153 24.44 -11.12 13.77
C LYS A 153 25.47 -12.13 14.24
N SER A 154 26.49 -12.36 13.43
CA SER A 154 27.73 -13.02 13.84
C SER A 154 28.89 -12.02 13.75
N THR A 155 29.85 -12.10 14.68
CA THR A 155 31.09 -11.30 14.68
C THR A 155 32.35 -12.17 14.62
N ASP A 156 32.19 -13.47 14.44
CA ASP A 156 33.26 -14.48 14.40
C ASP A 156 33.25 -15.29 13.09
N GLY A 157 32.65 -14.73 12.03
CA GLY A 157 32.59 -15.36 10.71
C GLY A 157 31.56 -16.49 10.61
N GLY A 158 30.48 -16.43 11.40
CA GLY A 158 29.35 -17.36 11.36
C GLY A 158 29.44 -18.53 12.34
N GLN A 159 30.38 -18.50 13.30
CA GLN A 159 30.54 -19.57 14.30
C GLN A 159 29.52 -19.43 15.44
N SER A 160 29.21 -18.20 15.86
CA SER A 160 28.17 -17.88 16.84
C SER A 160 27.26 -16.75 16.36
N TRP A 161 26.03 -16.73 16.89
CA TRP A 161 24.96 -15.83 16.48
C TRP A 161 24.29 -15.18 17.69
N THR A 162 24.04 -13.87 17.60
CA THR A 162 23.34 -13.07 18.61
C THR A 162 22.17 -12.32 17.99
N THR A 163 21.07 -12.18 18.73
CA THR A 163 19.94 -11.29 18.40
C THR A 163 20.08 -9.89 19.01
N ALA A 164 21.09 -9.69 19.86
CA ALA A 164 21.39 -8.39 20.45
C ALA A 164 22.58 -7.72 19.76
N GLY A 165 22.55 -6.39 19.69
CA GLY A 165 23.65 -5.57 19.21
C GLY A 165 23.88 -5.67 17.70
N LEU A 166 22.89 -5.25 16.92
CA LEU A 166 23.02 -5.11 15.47
C LEU A 166 23.76 -3.81 15.12
N GLY A 167 24.18 -3.70 13.86
CA GLY A 167 24.83 -2.53 13.32
C GLY A 167 26.23 -2.26 13.86
N LEU A 168 26.82 -1.14 13.46
CA LEU A 168 28.16 -0.74 13.87
C LEU A 168 28.28 -0.70 15.40
N GLU A 169 29.34 -1.31 15.93
CA GLU A 169 29.63 -1.45 17.37
C GLU A 169 28.51 -2.11 18.22
N GLY A 170 27.50 -2.71 17.57
CA GLY A 170 26.35 -3.29 18.26
C GLY A 170 25.41 -2.26 18.88
N ALA A 171 25.35 -1.05 18.32
CA ALA A 171 24.55 0.05 18.84
C ALA A 171 23.06 -0.03 18.50
N LEU A 172 22.65 -0.91 17.57
CA LEU A 172 21.28 -0.97 17.07
C LEU A 172 20.51 -2.16 17.65
N SER A 173 19.21 -1.96 17.82
CA SER A 173 18.21 -2.99 18.07
C SER A 173 17.12 -2.83 17.03
N GLY A 174 16.79 -3.90 16.32
CA GLY A 174 15.88 -3.83 15.18
C GLY A 174 15.85 -5.11 14.35
N GLU A 175 15.26 -5.04 13.17
CA GLU A 175 15.25 -6.10 12.18
C GLU A 175 16.08 -5.68 10.96
N TYR A 176 16.76 -6.61 10.30
CA TYR A 176 17.32 -6.32 8.98
C TYR A 176 16.17 -6.12 7.97
N VAL A 177 16.36 -5.18 7.05
CA VAL A 177 15.37 -4.85 6.02
C VAL A 177 15.43 -5.88 4.90
N VAL A 178 14.79 -7.01 5.14
CA VAL A 178 14.73 -8.18 4.26
C VAL A 178 13.31 -8.69 4.20
N ARG A 179 12.81 -8.92 2.99
CA ARG A 179 11.45 -9.38 2.72
C ARG A 179 11.48 -10.61 1.81
N LEU A 180 10.55 -11.53 2.02
CA LEU A 180 10.46 -12.77 1.26
C LEU A 180 9.11 -12.84 0.55
N ARG A 181 9.11 -12.73 -0.79
CA ARG A 181 7.91 -12.98 -1.58
C ARG A 181 7.89 -14.44 -2.00
N VAL A 182 6.90 -15.19 -1.53
CA VAL A 182 6.79 -16.62 -1.77
C VAL A 182 5.75 -16.92 -2.85
N ARG A 183 6.09 -17.83 -3.77
CA ARG A 183 5.18 -18.31 -4.82
C ARG A 183 4.34 -19.46 -4.30
N GLU A 184 3.32 -19.10 -3.55
CA GLU A 184 2.24 -19.97 -3.07
C GLU A 184 1.01 -19.12 -2.72
N HIS A 185 -0.16 -19.77 -2.68
CA HIS A 185 -1.37 -19.10 -2.25
C HIS A 185 -1.32 -18.83 -0.73
N PRO A 186 -1.75 -17.65 -0.25
CA PRO A 186 -1.91 -17.41 1.17
C PRO A 186 -2.97 -18.35 1.75
N ALA A 187 -2.92 -18.59 3.07
CA ALA A 187 -3.86 -19.49 3.75
C ALA A 187 -5.33 -19.04 3.61
N GLN A 188 -5.57 -17.74 3.50
CA GLN A 188 -6.88 -17.17 3.24
C GLN A 188 -6.81 -15.80 2.55
N GLY A 189 -7.93 -15.38 1.98
CA GLY A 189 -8.18 -14.04 1.49
C GLY A 189 -9.69 -13.76 1.51
N ALA A 190 -10.07 -12.52 1.75
CA ALA A 190 -11.47 -12.11 1.87
C ALA A 190 -11.85 -11.05 0.85
N ILE A 191 -13.07 -11.20 0.30
CA ILE A 191 -13.74 -10.19 -0.51
C ILE A 191 -15.12 -9.89 0.09
N THR A 192 -15.47 -8.62 0.18
CA THR A 192 -16.66 -8.11 0.86
C THR A 192 -17.42 -7.18 -0.08
N SER A 193 -18.73 -7.40 -0.23
CA SER A 193 -19.55 -6.58 -1.11
C SER A 193 -19.62 -5.12 -0.65
N ALA A 194 -20.06 -4.23 -1.53
CA ALA A 194 -20.65 -2.98 -1.10
C ALA A 194 -21.79 -3.23 -0.08
N ILE A 195 -22.10 -2.25 0.76
CA ILE A 195 -23.32 -2.27 1.55
C ILE A 195 -24.47 -2.05 0.57
N LEU A 196 -25.44 -2.96 0.54
CA LEU A 196 -26.58 -2.92 -0.37
C LEU A 196 -27.82 -2.46 0.39
N ASN A 197 -28.47 -1.39 -0.07
CA ASN A 197 -29.75 -0.94 0.46
C ASN A 197 -30.88 -1.80 -0.13
N VAL A 198 -31.13 -2.93 0.51
CA VAL A 198 -32.11 -3.92 0.03
C VAL A 198 -33.55 -3.48 0.21
N GLU A 199 -33.82 -2.50 1.07
CA GLU A 199 -35.12 -1.83 1.13
C GLU A 199 -35.41 -1.07 -0.17
N THR A 200 -34.44 -0.30 -0.65
CA THR A 200 -34.56 0.44 -1.93
C THR A 200 -34.56 -0.50 -3.14
N LEU A 201 -33.71 -1.52 -3.12
CA LEU A 201 -33.53 -2.45 -4.25
C LEU A 201 -34.65 -3.48 -4.36
N PHE A 202 -35.13 -4.00 -3.23
CA PHE A 202 -35.98 -5.19 -3.17
C PHE A 202 -37.18 -5.06 -2.23
N GLN A 203 -37.45 -3.87 -1.68
CA GLN A 203 -38.57 -3.63 -0.75
C GLN A 203 -38.56 -4.60 0.45
N SER A 204 -37.36 -4.97 0.92
CA SER A 204 -37.16 -5.88 2.05
C SER A 204 -37.78 -7.28 1.85
N ALA A 205 -37.94 -7.71 0.59
CA ALA A 205 -38.34 -9.07 0.28
C ALA A 205 -37.34 -10.10 0.83
N PRO A 206 -37.77 -11.33 1.16
CA PRO A 206 -36.86 -12.41 1.53
C PRO A 206 -35.80 -12.63 0.44
N LEU A 207 -34.53 -12.68 0.82
CA LEU A 207 -33.40 -12.73 -0.12
C LEU A 207 -32.75 -14.10 -0.15
N VAL A 208 -32.24 -14.47 -1.31
CA VAL A 208 -31.44 -15.68 -1.53
C VAL A 208 -30.10 -15.27 -2.12
N LEU A 209 -29.04 -15.78 -1.51
CA LEU A 209 -27.67 -15.66 -2.00
C LEU A 209 -27.30 -16.94 -2.76
N HIS A 210 -26.89 -16.80 -4.00
CA HIS A 210 -26.37 -17.90 -4.83
C HIS A 210 -24.89 -17.70 -5.11
N TRP A 211 -24.16 -18.80 -5.25
CA TRP A 211 -22.75 -18.77 -5.65
C TRP A 211 -22.38 -19.99 -6.49
N HIS A 212 -21.34 -19.80 -7.30
CA HIS A 212 -20.70 -20.86 -8.06
C HIS A 212 -19.21 -20.88 -7.75
N ALA A 213 -18.73 -21.97 -7.16
CA ALA A 213 -17.32 -22.13 -6.82
C ALA A 213 -16.77 -23.48 -7.27
N VAL A 214 -15.47 -23.53 -7.59
CA VAL A 214 -14.73 -24.77 -7.75
C VAL A 214 -13.75 -24.89 -6.60
N THR A 215 -13.84 -25.96 -5.82
CA THR A 215 -13.03 -26.18 -4.61
C THR A 215 -12.15 -27.42 -4.79
N PRO A 216 -10.87 -27.26 -5.20
CA PRO A 216 -9.88 -28.32 -5.11
C PRO A 216 -9.75 -28.88 -3.69
N ALA A 217 -9.23 -30.11 -3.56
CA ALA A 217 -8.92 -30.71 -2.26
C ALA A 217 -8.04 -29.77 -1.41
N GLY A 218 -8.32 -29.66 -0.11
CA GLY A 218 -7.63 -28.74 0.79
C GLY A 218 -8.07 -27.28 0.69
N THR A 219 -9.05 -26.95 -0.16
CA THR A 219 -9.58 -25.59 -0.30
C THR A 219 -11.07 -25.52 0.05
N ARG A 220 -11.55 -24.33 0.40
CA ARG A 220 -12.99 -24.07 0.60
C ARG A 220 -13.33 -22.60 0.40
N VAL A 221 -14.59 -22.31 0.13
CA VAL A 221 -15.16 -20.96 0.18
C VAL A 221 -16.12 -20.91 1.37
N ALA A 222 -15.89 -19.96 2.29
CA ALA A 222 -16.79 -19.68 3.39
C ALA A 222 -17.54 -18.38 3.10
N LEU A 223 -18.86 -18.42 3.14
CA LEU A 223 -19.70 -17.24 2.93
C LEU A 223 -20.27 -16.75 4.25
N ARG A 224 -20.33 -15.44 4.40
CA ARG A 224 -20.92 -14.75 5.55
C ARG A 224 -21.77 -13.59 5.09
N TYR A 225 -22.71 -13.19 5.93
CA TYR A 225 -23.53 -12.00 5.70
C TYR A 225 -23.78 -11.24 7.00
N ARG A 226 -24.09 -9.95 6.87
CA ARG A 226 -24.54 -9.10 7.97
C ARG A 226 -25.61 -8.14 7.49
N THR A 227 -26.44 -7.65 8.42
CA THR A 227 -27.60 -6.82 8.12
C THR A 227 -27.77 -5.74 9.16
N GLY A 228 -28.17 -4.55 8.77
CA GLY A 228 -28.39 -3.41 9.66
C GLY A 228 -29.01 -2.24 8.93
N THR A 229 -28.92 -1.06 9.53
CA THR A 229 -29.12 0.23 8.87
C THR A 229 -27.85 0.64 8.12
N LEU A 230 -27.94 1.67 7.28
CA LEU A 230 -26.78 2.18 6.56
C LEU A 230 -25.69 2.71 7.52
N GLN A 231 -26.07 3.22 8.70
CA GLN A 231 -25.11 3.76 9.67
C GLN A 231 -24.40 2.70 10.53
N ASP A 232 -25.02 1.55 10.78
CA ASP A 232 -24.52 0.57 11.77
C ASP A 232 -24.14 -0.78 11.17
N VAL A 233 -24.54 -1.09 9.92
CA VAL A 233 -24.27 -2.40 9.29
C VAL A 233 -22.79 -2.77 9.34
N GLU A 234 -21.89 -1.79 9.22
CA GLU A 234 -20.44 -1.97 9.30
C GLU A 234 -19.94 -2.47 10.68
N ASN A 235 -20.75 -2.27 11.72
CA ASN A 235 -20.47 -2.66 13.09
C ASN A 235 -21.28 -3.88 13.54
N THR A 236 -22.16 -4.41 12.69
CA THR A 236 -22.96 -5.60 13.01
C THR A 236 -22.15 -6.90 12.84
N ALA A 237 -22.50 -7.91 13.64
CA ALA A 237 -21.82 -9.20 13.61
C ALA A 237 -22.09 -9.96 12.30
N TRP A 238 -21.04 -10.59 11.78
CA TRP A 238 -21.13 -11.54 10.67
C TRP A 238 -21.86 -12.81 11.10
N ARG A 239 -22.68 -13.34 10.20
CA ARG A 239 -23.37 -14.62 10.31
C ARG A 239 -22.90 -15.53 9.18
N ASP A 240 -22.57 -16.78 9.49
CA ASP A 240 -22.20 -17.74 8.47
C ASP A 240 -23.41 -18.11 7.60
N VAL A 241 -23.17 -18.25 6.30
CA VAL A 241 -24.15 -18.72 5.33
C VAL A 241 -24.11 -20.24 5.29
N VAL A 242 -25.26 -20.89 5.51
CA VAL A 242 -25.40 -22.35 5.44
C VAL A 242 -26.02 -22.72 4.10
N ASN A 243 -25.31 -23.54 3.31
CA ASN A 243 -25.78 -23.99 2.01
C ASN A 243 -27.03 -24.87 2.15
N THR A 244 -28.17 -24.40 1.65
CA THR A 244 -29.45 -25.13 1.70
C THR A 244 -29.66 -26.04 0.50
N ALA A 245 -28.86 -25.92 -0.57
CA ALA A 245 -28.84 -26.88 -1.68
C ALA A 245 -28.16 -28.21 -1.32
N ALA A 246 -27.37 -28.24 -0.24
CA ALA A 246 -26.78 -29.45 0.32
C ALA A 246 -27.82 -30.27 1.10
N GLY A 247 -28.91 -30.66 0.44
CA GLY A 247 -29.80 -31.70 0.94
C GLY A 247 -29.10 -33.06 0.88
N SER A 248 -28.79 -33.62 2.07
CA SER A 248 -28.38 -35.01 2.31
C SER A 248 -27.30 -35.60 1.39
N ASN A 249 -26.03 -35.41 1.76
CA ASN A 249 -24.99 -36.40 1.47
C ASN A 249 -24.00 -36.47 2.64
N GLU A 250 -24.50 -36.88 3.81
CA GLU A 250 -23.65 -37.30 4.94
C GLU A 250 -23.00 -38.69 4.73
N ASN A 251 -23.09 -39.28 3.52
CA ASN A 251 -22.46 -40.55 3.17
C ASN A 251 -21.69 -40.48 1.84
N ALA A 252 -20.84 -39.47 1.65
CA ALA A 252 -19.73 -39.61 0.70
C ALA A 252 -18.65 -40.48 1.38
N ASP A 253 -18.63 -41.75 1.01
CA ASP A 253 -17.66 -42.75 1.44
C ASP A 253 -16.21 -42.23 1.21
N PRO A 254 -15.33 -42.16 2.22
CA PRO A 254 -13.96 -41.67 2.07
C PRO A 254 -13.08 -42.55 1.16
N HIS A 255 -13.58 -43.69 0.72
CA HIS A 255 -12.85 -44.68 -0.06
C HIS A 255 -13.59 -45.06 -1.35
N SER A 256 -13.64 -44.14 -2.32
CA SER A 256 -13.73 -44.55 -3.73
C SER A 256 -12.41 -44.22 -4.44
N GLU A 257 -11.43 -45.08 -4.23
CA GLU A 257 -10.29 -45.19 -5.13
C GLU A 257 -10.84 -45.59 -6.52
N THR A 258 -10.94 -44.62 -7.41
CA THR A 258 -10.89 -44.92 -8.84
C THR A 258 -9.44 -44.73 -9.29
N ASP A 259 -8.77 -45.88 -9.35
CA ASP A 259 -7.50 -46.10 -10.02
C ASP A 259 -7.61 -45.63 -11.47
N ASN A 260 -7.11 -44.41 -11.74
CA ASN A 260 -6.66 -43.91 -13.04
C ASN A 260 -6.04 -42.53 -12.79
N GLY A 261 -4.70 -42.44 -12.88
CA GLY A 261 -3.90 -41.24 -12.59
C GLY A 261 -4.22 -39.98 -13.41
N GLN A 262 -5.36 -39.35 -13.14
CA GLN A 262 -5.71 -37.99 -13.53
C GLN A 262 -5.94 -37.17 -12.26
N ALA A 263 -5.21 -36.07 -12.13
CA ALA A 263 -5.33 -35.12 -11.04
C ALA A 263 -6.80 -34.82 -10.71
N SER A 264 -7.15 -34.89 -9.42
CA SER A 264 -8.48 -34.60 -8.90
C SER A 264 -8.97 -33.24 -9.40
N ARG A 265 -9.93 -33.26 -10.33
CA ARG A 265 -10.70 -32.07 -10.72
C ARG A 265 -11.49 -31.65 -9.47
N GLY A 266 -11.29 -30.41 -8.99
CA GLY A 266 -11.98 -29.89 -7.80
C GLY A 266 -13.50 -30.03 -7.88
N HIS A 267 -14.17 -30.05 -6.73
CA HIS A 267 -15.63 -30.18 -6.68
C HIS A 267 -16.28 -28.90 -7.19
N ASP A 268 -17.20 -29.04 -8.15
CA ASP A 268 -18.01 -27.94 -8.67
C ASP A 268 -19.20 -27.72 -7.72
N GLU A 269 -19.22 -26.59 -7.03
CA GLU A 269 -20.19 -26.24 -6.00
C GLU A 269 -21.14 -25.16 -6.52
N PHE A 270 -22.42 -25.51 -6.66
CA PHE A 270 -23.51 -24.56 -6.85
C PHE A 270 -24.29 -24.46 -5.54
N GLY A 271 -24.06 -23.38 -4.80
CA GLY A 271 -24.70 -23.16 -3.52
C GLY A 271 -25.80 -22.12 -3.58
N GLN A 272 -26.76 -22.28 -2.68
CA GLN A 272 -27.77 -21.27 -2.41
C GLN A 272 -28.07 -21.24 -0.92
N ALA A 273 -28.46 -20.07 -0.42
CA ALA A 273 -28.92 -19.92 0.96
C ALA A 273 -29.91 -18.77 1.06
N GLU A 274 -31.04 -19.03 1.72
CA GLU A 274 -31.98 -17.98 2.10
C GLU A 274 -31.40 -17.20 3.28
N LEU A 275 -31.43 -15.87 3.22
CA LEU A 275 -31.00 -15.04 4.34
C LEU A 275 -32.10 -15.01 5.42
N PRO A 276 -31.80 -15.46 6.67
CA PRO A 276 -32.75 -15.48 7.78
C PRO A 276 -33.47 -14.14 8.00
N GLN A 277 -34.79 -14.22 8.16
CA GLN A 277 -35.64 -13.06 8.46
C GLN A 277 -35.68 -12.74 9.97
N PRO A 278 -35.88 -11.46 10.35
CA PRO A 278 -35.97 -10.29 9.47
C PRO A 278 -34.59 -9.87 8.97
N VAL A 279 -34.51 -9.49 7.69
CA VAL A 279 -33.34 -8.83 7.12
C VAL A 279 -33.46 -7.33 7.37
N GLY A 280 -32.41 -6.70 7.92
CA GLY A 280 -32.36 -5.25 8.06
C GLY A 280 -32.41 -4.53 6.70
N PRO A 281 -32.65 -3.21 6.67
CA PRO A 281 -32.79 -2.45 5.41
C PRO A 281 -31.53 -2.44 4.54
N CYS A 282 -30.37 -2.73 5.14
CA CYS A 282 -29.10 -2.92 4.44
C CYS A 282 -28.52 -4.32 4.68
N VAL A 283 -27.87 -4.86 3.65
CA VAL A 283 -27.20 -6.18 3.65
C VAL A 283 -25.78 -6.03 3.10
N GLN A 284 -24.86 -6.79 3.67
CA GLN A 284 -23.53 -6.97 3.11
C GLN A 284 -23.14 -8.45 3.20
N TRP A 285 -22.49 -8.98 2.17
CA TRP A 285 -21.95 -10.34 2.17
C TRP A 285 -20.43 -10.31 2.09
N GLN A 286 -19.80 -11.38 2.58
CA GLN A 286 -18.36 -11.62 2.47
C GLN A 286 -18.10 -13.05 2.03
N ALA A 287 -17.17 -13.23 1.11
CA ALA A 287 -16.60 -14.52 0.76
C ALA A 287 -15.16 -14.60 1.25
N VAL A 288 -14.84 -15.64 2.01
CA VAL A 288 -13.50 -15.95 2.49
C VAL A 288 -13.04 -17.22 1.79
N LEU A 289 -12.01 -17.07 0.95
CA LEU A 289 -11.36 -18.18 0.27
C LEU A 289 -10.29 -18.74 1.21
N HIS A 290 -10.19 -20.06 1.28
CA HIS A 290 -9.21 -20.75 2.13
C HIS A 290 -8.39 -21.77 1.34
N SER A 291 -7.12 -21.89 1.72
CA SER A 291 -6.21 -22.95 1.29
C SER A 291 -5.47 -23.50 2.51
N SER A 292 -5.49 -24.83 2.69
CA SER A 292 -4.80 -25.47 3.82
C SER A 292 -3.28 -25.52 3.65
N ASP A 293 -2.82 -25.47 2.41
CA ASP A 293 -1.45 -25.84 2.05
C ASP A 293 -0.85 -24.93 0.97
N GLY A 294 -1.53 -23.88 0.53
CA GLY A 294 -1.00 -22.90 -0.45
C GLY A 294 -0.74 -23.46 -1.86
N GLY A 295 -0.88 -24.78 -2.08
CA GLY A 295 -0.63 -25.44 -3.36
C GLY A 295 -1.79 -25.33 -4.33
N ALA A 296 -3.00 -25.07 -3.81
CA ALA A 296 -4.21 -24.84 -4.59
C ALA A 296 -4.99 -23.63 -4.07
N SER A 297 -5.83 -23.09 -4.93
CA SER A 297 -6.77 -22.01 -4.60
C SER A 297 -8.18 -22.39 -5.03
N PRO A 298 -9.20 -22.11 -4.20
CA PRO A 298 -10.59 -22.21 -4.63
C PRO A 298 -10.89 -21.11 -5.66
N VAL A 299 -11.81 -21.38 -6.57
CA VAL A 299 -12.20 -20.46 -7.64
C VAL A 299 -13.66 -20.08 -7.45
N LEU A 300 -13.94 -18.83 -7.06
CA LEU A 300 -15.30 -18.31 -7.02
C LEU A 300 -15.60 -17.66 -8.37
N ARG A 301 -16.48 -18.31 -9.15
CA ARG A 301 -16.83 -17.92 -10.52
C ARG A 301 -17.93 -16.87 -10.57
N GLY A 302 -18.80 -16.84 -9.57
CA GLY A 302 -19.83 -15.83 -9.50
C GLY A 302 -20.67 -15.89 -8.24
N MET A 303 -21.33 -14.77 -7.96
CA MET A 303 -22.31 -14.62 -6.89
C MET A 303 -23.56 -13.90 -7.39
N ALA A 304 -24.71 -14.18 -6.79
CA ALA A 304 -25.94 -13.45 -7.08
C ALA A 304 -26.80 -13.27 -5.83
N LEU A 305 -27.46 -12.11 -5.74
CA LEU A 305 -28.44 -11.79 -4.70
C LEU A 305 -29.78 -11.43 -5.36
N LEU A 306 -30.85 -12.11 -4.96
CA LEU A 306 -32.19 -11.87 -5.50
C LEU A 306 -33.28 -12.13 -4.46
N PRO A 307 -34.47 -11.53 -4.63
CA PRO A 307 -35.65 -11.94 -3.87
C PRO A 307 -35.99 -13.42 -4.14
N LYS A 308 -36.41 -14.15 -3.10
CA LYS A 308 -36.71 -15.58 -3.13
C LYS A 308 -37.71 -15.98 -4.21
N ASP A 309 -38.75 -15.17 -4.41
CA ASP A 309 -39.83 -15.46 -5.36
C ASP A 309 -39.63 -14.78 -6.72
N ALA A 310 -38.48 -14.12 -6.93
CA ALA A 310 -38.19 -13.45 -8.20
C ALA A 310 -37.69 -14.44 -9.25
N SER A 311 -38.24 -14.36 -10.46
CA SER A 311 -37.64 -15.03 -11.62
C SER A 311 -36.35 -14.30 -12.03
N PRO A 312 -35.28 -15.00 -12.46
CA PRO A 312 -33.99 -14.38 -12.82
C PRO A 312 -33.99 -13.44 -14.04
N SER A 313 -35.16 -13.00 -14.54
CA SER A 313 -35.29 -12.36 -15.85
C SER A 313 -34.75 -10.94 -15.95
N GLU A 314 -34.56 -10.23 -14.82
CA GLU A 314 -33.96 -8.89 -14.80
C GLU A 314 -32.72 -8.83 -13.90
N THR A 315 -31.55 -8.66 -14.53
CA THR A 315 -30.26 -8.43 -13.90
C THR A 315 -29.95 -6.93 -13.85
N LYS A 316 -29.65 -6.41 -12.66
CA LYS A 316 -29.07 -5.08 -12.49
C LYS A 316 -27.57 -5.26 -12.20
N PRO A 317 -26.65 -4.79 -13.07
CA PRO A 317 -25.22 -4.85 -12.82
C PRO A 317 -24.87 -4.05 -11.56
N VAL A 318 -24.07 -4.63 -10.67
CA VAL A 318 -23.77 -4.03 -9.36
C VAL A 318 -22.96 -2.74 -9.52
N GLY A 319 -22.08 -2.67 -10.53
CA GLY A 319 -21.33 -1.45 -10.86
C GLY A 319 -22.18 -0.28 -11.36
N LYS A 320 -23.49 -0.44 -11.52
CA LYS A 320 -24.43 0.62 -11.95
C LYS A 320 -25.41 1.03 -10.84
N LEU A 321 -25.19 0.58 -9.61
CA LEU A 321 -26.01 1.01 -8.46
C LEU A 321 -25.70 2.47 -8.10
N SER A 322 -26.75 3.21 -7.72
CA SER A 322 -26.59 4.57 -7.19
C SER A 322 -26.09 4.58 -5.74
N CYS A 323 -25.69 5.75 -5.23
CA CYS A 323 -25.32 5.93 -3.82
C CYS A 323 -26.50 5.67 -2.84
N ALA A 324 -27.74 5.84 -3.30
CA ALA A 324 -28.93 5.48 -2.53
C ALA A 324 -29.11 3.96 -2.41
N GLU A 325 -28.61 3.22 -3.40
CA GLU A 325 -28.74 1.77 -3.52
C GLU A 325 -27.54 1.01 -2.95
N SER A 326 -26.36 1.64 -2.90
CA SER A 326 -25.17 1.01 -2.36
C SER A 326 -24.12 1.99 -1.83
N LYS A 327 -23.37 1.57 -0.80
CA LYS A 327 -22.15 2.24 -0.32
C LYS A 327 -20.95 1.32 -0.57
N ILE A 328 -20.08 1.72 -1.51
CA ILE A 328 -18.81 1.03 -1.78
C ILE A 328 -17.80 1.45 -0.72
N LEU A 329 -17.09 0.48 -0.14
CA LEU A 329 -16.08 0.72 0.88
C LEU A 329 -14.66 0.57 0.29
N PRO A 330 -13.68 1.34 0.79
CA PRO A 330 -12.27 1.05 0.55
C PRO A 330 -11.87 -0.27 1.22
N SER A 331 -10.83 -0.91 0.72
CA SER A 331 -10.26 -2.16 1.25
C SER A 331 -9.28 -1.92 2.37
N TYR A 332 -8.70 -0.72 2.38
CA TYR A 332 -7.65 -0.34 3.31
C TYR A 332 -8.17 0.82 4.15
N THR A 333 -7.98 0.71 5.46
CA THR A 333 -8.33 1.77 6.39
C THR A 333 -7.36 2.93 6.25
N PHE A 334 -7.88 4.15 6.11
CA PHE A 334 -7.08 5.37 6.20
C PHE A 334 -7.10 5.89 7.64
N THR A 335 -5.93 6.16 8.22
CA THR A 335 -5.84 6.71 9.58
C THR A 335 -5.89 8.24 9.55
N HIS A 336 -7.03 8.79 9.94
CA HIS A 336 -7.29 10.23 9.97
C HIS A 336 -6.67 10.92 11.19
N GLN A 337 -6.18 12.15 10.98
CA GLN A 337 -5.79 13.09 12.01
C GLN A 337 -7.02 13.46 12.82
N ASP A 338 -6.95 13.27 14.14
CA ASP A 338 -8.00 13.70 15.06
C ASP A 338 -8.17 15.23 14.93
N PRO A 339 -9.37 15.73 14.57
CA PRO A 339 -9.63 17.17 14.51
C PRO A 339 -9.44 17.89 15.86
N ALA A 340 -9.51 17.16 16.97
CA ALA A 340 -9.27 17.68 18.31
C ALA A 340 -7.77 17.74 18.69
N GLU A 341 -6.86 17.33 17.81
CA GLU A 341 -5.41 17.39 18.04
C GLU A 341 -4.96 18.82 18.39
N PRO A 342 -4.43 19.07 19.60
CA PRO A 342 -4.03 20.41 20.02
C PRO A 342 -3.04 21.11 19.10
N LYS A 343 -2.13 20.35 18.45
CA LYS A 343 -1.18 20.93 17.49
C LYS A 343 -1.86 21.56 16.27
N LEU A 344 -3.03 21.09 15.84
CA LEU A 344 -3.78 21.72 14.74
C LEU A 344 -4.22 23.14 15.14
N ALA A 345 -4.76 23.31 16.35
CA ALA A 345 -5.17 24.62 16.86
C ALA A 345 -3.97 25.58 17.03
N VAL A 346 -2.83 25.03 17.46
CA VAL A 346 -1.57 25.80 17.55
C VAL A 346 -1.13 26.25 16.16
N LEU A 347 -1.09 25.35 15.17
CA LEU A 347 -0.72 25.65 13.78
C LEU A 347 -1.65 26.70 13.17
N HIS A 348 -2.97 26.52 13.31
CA HIS A 348 -3.98 27.46 12.83
C HIS A 348 -3.75 28.87 13.37
N LYS A 349 -3.49 28.99 14.67
CA LYS A 349 -3.32 30.29 15.35
C LYS A 349 -1.95 30.92 15.08
N GLN A 350 -0.87 30.16 15.19
CA GLN A 350 0.50 30.69 15.05
C GLN A 350 0.77 31.18 13.63
N GLU A 351 0.29 30.46 12.63
CA GLU A 351 0.48 30.80 11.23
C GLU A 351 -0.61 31.72 10.67
N ARG A 352 -1.60 32.10 11.51
CA ARG A 352 -2.72 32.99 11.13
C ARG A 352 -3.43 32.49 9.86
N LEU A 353 -3.71 31.19 9.80
CA LEU A 353 -4.24 30.53 8.60
C LEU A 353 -5.54 31.19 8.09
N ALA A 354 -6.42 31.59 9.00
CA ALA A 354 -7.65 32.32 8.65
C ALA A 354 -7.40 33.62 7.87
N GLU A 355 -6.30 34.32 8.15
CA GLU A 355 -5.96 35.56 7.46
C GLU A 355 -5.32 35.31 6.09
N ILE A 356 -4.56 34.22 5.96
CA ILE A 356 -3.97 33.79 4.69
C ILE A 356 -5.07 33.51 3.67
N ILE A 357 -6.16 32.86 4.10
CA ILE A 357 -7.26 32.46 3.23
C ILE A 357 -8.37 33.52 3.11
N ALA A 358 -8.32 34.61 3.89
CA ALA A 358 -9.43 35.56 4.03
C ALA A 358 -9.87 36.22 2.71
N GLY A 359 -8.97 36.30 1.72
CA GLY A 359 -9.25 36.90 0.41
C GLY A 359 -9.95 35.96 -0.60
N GLY A 360 -10.07 34.66 -0.31
CA GLY A 360 -10.77 33.72 -1.19
C GLY A 360 -12.27 33.70 -0.93
N GLU A 361 -13.08 33.96 -1.95
CA GLU A 361 -14.55 33.92 -1.91
C GLU A 361 -15.07 32.48 -1.93
N THR A 362 -14.31 31.57 -2.57
CA THR A 362 -14.64 30.15 -2.64
C THR A 362 -13.62 29.31 -1.88
N GLN A 363 -14.02 28.10 -1.43
CA GLN A 363 -13.09 27.15 -0.80
C GLN A 363 -11.91 26.83 -1.73
N TRP A 364 -12.14 26.77 -3.04
CA TRP A 364 -11.09 26.56 -4.03
C TRP A 364 -10.05 27.69 -4.02
N GLU A 365 -10.50 28.95 -4.07
CA GLU A 365 -9.59 30.10 -3.97
C GLU A 365 -8.82 30.14 -2.64
N GLN A 366 -9.47 29.72 -1.55
CA GLN A 366 -8.82 29.60 -0.23
C GLN A 366 -7.72 28.53 -0.23
N MET A 367 -7.95 27.38 -0.88
CA MET A 367 -6.93 26.34 -1.05
C MET A 367 -5.76 26.83 -1.90
N LEU A 368 -6.03 27.55 -3.00
CA LEU A 368 -4.98 28.14 -3.84
C LEU A 368 -4.16 29.20 -3.07
N ALA A 369 -4.81 30.04 -2.26
CA ALA A 369 -4.13 31.01 -1.40
C ALA A 369 -3.23 30.32 -0.36
N LEU A 370 -3.71 29.24 0.26
CA LEU A 370 -2.91 28.45 1.19
C LEU A 370 -1.68 27.83 0.50
N ARG A 371 -1.85 27.19 -0.66
CA ARG A 371 -0.74 26.62 -1.44
C ARG A 371 0.30 27.68 -1.79
N ALA A 372 -0.13 28.81 -2.32
CA ALA A 372 0.75 29.93 -2.68
C ALA A 372 1.51 30.49 -1.47
N TRP A 373 0.89 30.49 -0.28
CA TRP A 373 1.57 30.87 0.95
C TRP A 373 2.63 29.86 1.38
N VAL A 374 2.35 28.55 1.34
CA VAL A 374 3.32 27.50 1.71
C VAL A 374 4.55 27.56 0.80
N ALA A 375 4.35 27.77 -0.50
CA ALA A 375 5.39 27.74 -1.52
C ALA A 375 6.55 28.73 -1.28
N VAL A 376 6.30 29.83 -0.57
CA VAL A 376 7.32 30.88 -0.32
C VAL A 376 7.92 30.84 1.08
N GLN A 377 7.60 29.83 1.88
CA GLN A 377 8.07 29.76 3.28
C GLN A 377 9.56 29.44 3.39
N TRP A 378 10.13 28.69 2.45
CA TRP A 378 11.56 28.38 2.42
C TRP A 378 12.09 28.21 1.00
N VAL A 379 13.38 27.91 0.88
CA VAL A 379 14.04 27.54 -0.39
C VAL A 379 14.11 26.02 -0.42
N HIS A 380 13.72 25.39 -1.53
CA HIS A 380 13.89 23.96 -1.73
C HIS A 380 15.37 23.59 -1.54
N ARG A 381 15.64 22.70 -0.57
CA ARG A 381 16.98 22.23 -0.26
C ARG A 381 17.02 20.73 -0.40
N ALA A 382 17.65 20.28 -1.49
CA ALA A 382 17.92 18.88 -1.73
C ALA A 382 18.70 18.28 -0.56
N PRO A 383 18.53 16.99 -0.27
CA PRO A 383 19.15 16.39 0.90
C PRO A 383 20.66 16.27 0.68
N HIS A 384 21.44 16.45 1.74
CA HIS A 384 22.89 16.27 1.71
C HIS A 384 23.34 15.11 2.61
N GLU A 385 24.42 14.42 2.24
CA GLU A 385 24.94 13.16 2.83
C GLU A 385 25.13 13.14 4.37
N PHE A 386 25.02 14.27 5.07
CA PHE A 386 25.25 14.40 6.52
C PHE A 386 24.16 15.16 7.30
N ARG A 387 22.98 15.41 6.71
CA ARG A 387 21.92 16.22 7.34
C ARG A 387 20.66 15.40 7.64
N ARG A 388 20.06 15.67 8.80
CA ARG A 388 18.79 15.04 9.20
C ARG A 388 17.66 15.80 8.54
N CYS A 389 16.87 15.08 7.73
CA CYS A 389 15.63 15.60 7.15
C CYS A 389 14.70 16.13 8.25
N CYS A 390 13.91 17.17 7.94
CA CYS A 390 12.88 17.61 8.86
C CYS A 390 11.89 16.48 9.16
N PRO A 391 11.30 16.42 10.37
CA PRO A 391 10.22 15.48 10.65
C PRO A 391 8.96 15.89 9.89
N TRP A 392 8.02 14.95 9.77
CA TRP A 392 6.70 15.22 9.18
C TRP A 392 5.76 15.97 10.16
N ASP A 393 6.20 17.14 10.61
CA ASP A 393 5.50 18.02 11.56
C ASP A 393 5.66 19.47 11.10
N ALA A 394 4.56 20.10 10.68
CA ALA A 394 4.56 21.40 10.02
C ALA A 394 5.07 22.52 10.92
N LEU A 395 4.75 22.48 12.22
CA LEU A 395 5.26 23.43 13.20
C LEU A 395 6.79 23.36 13.27
N THR A 396 7.33 22.15 13.27
CA THR A 396 8.77 21.90 13.33
C THR A 396 9.45 22.32 12.02
N VAL A 397 8.92 21.91 10.87
CA VAL A 397 9.44 22.30 9.55
C VAL A 397 9.51 23.82 9.42
N LEU A 398 8.40 24.53 9.66
CA LEU A 398 8.33 25.99 9.56
C LEU A 398 9.31 26.66 10.52
N ALA A 399 9.39 26.20 11.77
CA ALA A 399 10.31 26.75 12.74
C ALA A 399 11.79 26.56 12.33
N TRP A 400 12.18 25.36 11.92
CA TRP A 400 13.56 25.03 11.55
C TRP A 400 13.98 25.75 10.27
N MET A 401 13.13 25.77 9.25
CA MET A 401 13.45 26.40 7.97
C MET A 401 13.57 27.93 8.09
N ARG A 402 12.69 28.58 8.87
CA ARG A 402 12.76 30.04 9.11
C ARG A 402 13.95 30.44 9.98
N ALA A 403 14.32 29.60 10.95
CA ALA A 403 15.49 29.82 11.80
C ALA A 403 16.82 29.46 11.11
N ASP A 404 16.76 28.82 9.95
CA ASP A 404 17.89 28.18 9.28
C ASP A 404 18.70 27.32 10.27
N ARG A 405 18.02 26.55 11.14
CA ARG A 405 18.67 25.76 12.19
C ARG A 405 17.77 24.62 12.67
N GLY A 406 18.28 23.40 12.56
CA GLY A 406 17.62 22.18 13.10
C GLY A 406 18.18 21.76 14.46
N HIS A 407 18.11 20.47 14.80
CA HIS A 407 18.68 19.85 16.02
C HIS A 407 20.20 20.10 16.20
N GLY A 408 20.60 21.32 16.56
CA GLY A 408 21.99 21.73 16.74
C GLY A 408 22.79 21.95 15.45
N GLN A 409 22.20 21.74 14.27
CA GLN A 409 22.87 21.84 12.98
C GLN A 409 22.54 23.16 12.26
N PRO A 410 23.49 23.77 11.53
CA PRO A 410 23.35 25.10 10.98
C PRO A 410 22.38 25.21 9.80
N GLN A 411 21.87 24.11 9.23
CA GLN A 411 20.92 24.16 8.11
C GLN A 411 20.13 22.82 8.01
N PRO A 412 18.79 22.84 8.14
CA PRO A 412 17.92 21.69 7.89
C PRO A 412 17.65 21.49 6.39
N ASP A 413 17.32 20.25 6.01
CA ASP A 413 16.90 19.88 4.65
C ASP A 413 15.37 19.78 4.59
N ALA A 414 14.79 20.44 3.59
CA ALA A 414 13.36 20.40 3.29
C ALA A 414 13.14 20.64 1.79
N TYR A 415 12.37 19.75 1.19
CA TYR A 415 12.12 19.58 -0.25
C TYR A 415 10.66 19.16 -0.44
N CYS A 416 10.28 18.65 -1.62
CA CYS A 416 8.89 18.31 -1.98
C CYS A 416 8.07 17.65 -0.87
N THR A 417 8.62 16.63 -0.20
CA THR A 417 8.00 15.94 0.94
C THR A 417 7.47 16.90 2.00
N HIS A 418 8.28 17.89 2.38
CA HIS A 418 7.99 18.80 3.47
C HIS A 418 7.00 19.89 3.06
N TYR A 419 7.02 20.31 1.79
CA TYR A 419 6.00 21.22 1.25
C TYR A 419 4.62 20.56 1.28
N ALA A 420 4.52 19.31 0.81
CA ALA A 420 3.28 18.55 0.85
C ALA A 420 2.79 18.31 2.29
N VAL A 421 3.68 17.93 3.21
CA VAL A 421 3.34 17.71 4.62
C VAL A 421 2.82 19.00 5.28
N VAL A 422 3.50 20.14 5.09
CA VAL A 422 3.06 21.43 5.63
C VAL A 422 1.71 21.81 5.04
N LEU A 423 1.52 21.68 3.71
CA LEU A 423 0.25 21.98 3.07
C LEU A 423 -0.89 21.12 3.62
N ALA A 424 -0.71 19.80 3.69
CA ALA A 424 -1.72 18.88 4.19
C ALA A 424 -2.09 19.17 5.65
N GLN A 425 -1.11 19.43 6.52
CA GLN A 425 -1.37 19.73 7.93
C GLN A 425 -2.01 21.11 8.15
N CYS A 426 -1.67 22.11 7.34
CA CYS A 426 -2.38 23.40 7.35
C CYS A 426 -3.83 23.26 6.85
N ALA A 427 -4.07 22.44 5.82
CA ALA A 427 -5.41 22.14 5.33
C ALA A 427 -6.26 21.43 6.41
N LEU A 428 -5.68 20.43 7.10
CA LEU A 428 -6.32 19.78 8.24
C LEU A 428 -6.63 20.75 9.38
N ALA A 429 -5.74 21.71 9.65
CA ALA A 429 -5.96 22.75 10.67
C ALA A 429 -7.07 23.74 10.31
N LEU A 430 -7.44 23.82 9.02
CA LEU A 430 -8.59 24.57 8.50
C LEU A 430 -9.87 23.71 8.38
N GLY A 431 -9.80 22.43 8.76
CA GLY A 431 -10.92 21.49 8.67
C GLY A 431 -11.13 20.89 7.27
N TRP A 432 -10.12 20.94 6.40
CA TRP A 432 -10.18 20.33 5.07
C TRP A 432 -9.51 18.96 5.06
N PRO A 433 -10.19 17.89 4.61
CA PRO A 433 -9.56 16.59 4.44
C PRO A 433 -8.37 16.69 3.47
N ALA A 434 -7.21 16.19 3.90
CA ALA A 434 -5.98 16.19 3.11
C ALA A 434 -5.21 14.87 3.26
N ARG A 435 -4.47 14.48 2.23
CA ARG A 435 -3.66 13.25 2.20
C ARG A 435 -2.40 13.44 1.36
N LEU A 436 -1.48 12.49 1.46
CA LEU A 436 -0.13 12.60 0.88
C LEU A 436 0.12 11.51 -0.16
N TRP A 437 0.81 11.88 -1.23
CA TRP A 437 1.11 11.00 -2.35
C TRP A 437 2.58 11.05 -2.74
N VAL A 438 3.13 9.87 -2.99
CA VAL A 438 4.37 9.71 -3.75
C VAL A 438 4.03 9.46 -5.23
N MET A 439 4.81 10.07 -6.11
CA MET A 439 4.75 9.88 -7.56
C MET A 439 6.18 9.63 -8.05
N SER A 440 6.40 8.68 -8.94
CA SER A 440 7.73 8.40 -9.50
C SER A 440 7.66 7.88 -10.92
N ALA A 441 8.67 8.19 -11.74
CA ALA A 441 8.84 7.58 -13.06
C ALA A 441 9.37 6.14 -12.97
N GLU A 442 10.05 5.82 -11.85
CA GLU A 442 10.71 4.55 -11.62
C GLU A 442 10.32 3.92 -10.27
N PRO A 443 10.25 2.60 -10.18
CA PRO A 443 9.73 1.91 -9.00
C PRO A 443 10.60 2.10 -7.75
N THR A 444 11.89 2.40 -7.96
CA THR A 444 12.89 2.41 -6.88
C THR A 444 13.65 3.72 -6.76
N LEU A 445 13.88 4.49 -7.82
CA LEU A 445 14.79 5.65 -7.74
C LEU A 445 14.12 6.92 -7.20
N HIS A 446 14.67 7.46 -6.13
CA HIS A 446 14.23 8.73 -5.54
C HIS A 446 14.55 9.95 -6.42
N THR A 447 15.58 9.85 -7.27
CA THR A 447 16.03 10.93 -8.16
C THR A 447 15.01 11.28 -9.24
N ASN A 448 14.04 10.39 -9.52
CA ASN A 448 12.95 10.57 -10.46
C ASN A 448 11.59 10.48 -9.75
N GLY A 449 11.52 11.00 -8.53
CA GLY A 449 10.32 10.99 -7.68
C GLY A 449 9.87 12.39 -7.26
N HIS A 450 8.58 12.53 -6.95
CA HIS A 450 7.98 13.73 -6.40
C HIS A 450 6.96 13.39 -5.31
N PHE A 451 6.68 14.34 -4.44
CA PHE A 451 5.77 14.14 -3.32
C PHE A 451 4.83 15.34 -3.18
N VAL A 452 3.53 15.07 -3.19
CA VAL A 452 2.48 16.09 -3.26
C VAL A 452 1.38 15.80 -2.24
N ALA A 453 0.50 16.78 -2.04
CA ALA A 453 -0.69 16.61 -1.22
C ALA A 453 -1.94 16.62 -2.11
N GLU A 454 -2.96 15.90 -1.68
CA GLU A 454 -4.32 16.10 -2.19
C GLU A 454 -5.21 16.67 -1.09
N ILE A 455 -6.12 17.57 -1.48
CA ILE A 455 -7.13 18.16 -0.61
C ILE A 455 -8.51 17.86 -1.23
N TRP A 456 -9.48 17.48 -0.41
CA TRP A 456 -10.85 17.24 -0.88
C TRP A 456 -11.56 18.56 -1.22
N SER A 457 -11.91 18.76 -2.49
CA SER A 457 -12.65 19.93 -2.93
C SER A 457 -14.14 19.64 -3.00
N THR A 458 -14.92 20.22 -2.10
CA THR A 458 -16.38 20.09 -2.10
C THR A 458 -17.01 20.68 -3.36
N ALA A 459 -16.41 21.74 -3.93
CA ALA A 459 -16.90 22.37 -5.15
C ALA A 459 -16.79 21.45 -6.38
N HIS A 460 -15.77 20.58 -6.41
CA HIS A 460 -15.56 19.62 -7.49
C HIS A 460 -16.05 18.20 -7.16
N GLY A 461 -16.37 17.92 -5.88
CA GLY A 461 -16.81 16.61 -5.41
C GLY A 461 -15.72 15.54 -5.54
N LYS A 462 -14.44 15.92 -5.42
CA LYS A 462 -13.31 15.01 -5.58
C LYS A 462 -12.03 15.49 -4.87
N TRP A 463 -11.08 14.58 -4.75
CA TRP A 463 -9.69 14.88 -4.40
C TRP A 463 -9.00 15.64 -5.52
N VAL A 464 -8.22 16.67 -5.16
CA VAL A 464 -7.44 17.48 -6.10
C VAL A 464 -5.99 17.54 -5.66
N MET A 465 -5.07 17.33 -6.61
CA MET A 465 -3.63 17.45 -6.37
C MET A 465 -3.22 18.92 -6.23
N HIS A 466 -2.46 19.19 -5.18
CA HIS A 466 -1.79 20.47 -4.93
C HIS A 466 -0.29 20.24 -4.73
N ASP A 467 0.51 20.96 -5.52
CA ASP A 467 1.95 21.00 -5.35
C ASP A 467 2.37 22.34 -4.75
N ALA A 468 2.66 22.34 -3.45
CA ALA A 468 3.18 23.53 -2.77
C ALA A 468 4.67 23.78 -3.03
N ASP A 469 5.43 22.80 -3.52
CA ASP A 469 6.86 23.00 -3.85
C ASP A 469 6.99 23.92 -5.08
N THR A 470 6.04 23.82 -6.02
CA THR A 470 6.01 24.60 -7.26
C THR A 470 4.92 25.67 -7.32
N ASP A 471 4.10 25.80 -6.28
CA ASP A 471 2.84 26.56 -6.29
C ASP A 471 1.97 26.21 -7.52
N SER A 472 1.72 24.93 -7.77
CA SER A 472 1.00 24.51 -8.97
C SER A 472 -0.02 23.40 -8.73
N HIS A 473 -0.82 23.15 -9.77
CA HIS A 473 -1.73 22.01 -9.90
C HIS A 473 -1.93 21.71 -11.39
N VAL A 474 -2.58 20.60 -11.70
CA VAL A 474 -2.83 20.19 -13.08
C VAL A 474 -4.33 20.22 -13.37
N GLU A 475 -4.70 20.78 -14.51
CA GLU A 475 -6.07 20.82 -15.02
C GLU A 475 -6.20 20.12 -16.37
N ARG A 476 -7.40 19.58 -16.65
CA ARG A 476 -7.85 19.20 -18.00
C ARG A 476 -9.13 19.93 -18.30
N ALA A 477 -9.14 20.72 -19.38
CA ALA A 477 -10.30 21.52 -19.79
C ALA A 477 -10.91 22.37 -18.64
N GLY A 478 -10.08 22.97 -17.79
CA GLY A 478 -10.50 23.82 -16.67
C GLY A 478 -10.96 23.05 -15.42
N MET A 479 -10.82 21.72 -15.38
CA MET A 479 -11.11 20.90 -14.21
C MET A 479 -9.80 20.47 -13.54
N PRO A 480 -9.57 20.80 -12.26
CA PRO A 480 -8.38 20.35 -11.54
C PRO A 480 -8.40 18.84 -11.34
N LEU A 481 -7.24 18.20 -11.35
CA LEU A 481 -7.09 16.75 -11.36
C LEU A 481 -6.52 16.18 -10.04
N SER A 482 -6.91 14.95 -9.73
CA SER A 482 -6.25 14.10 -8.74
C SER A 482 -4.96 13.50 -9.30
N VAL A 483 -4.09 12.97 -8.43
CA VAL A 483 -2.87 12.26 -8.84
C VAL A 483 -3.18 11.13 -9.80
N LEU A 484 -4.22 10.35 -9.53
CA LEU A 484 -4.56 9.21 -10.38
C LEU A 484 -5.25 9.62 -11.69
N GLU A 485 -5.96 10.75 -11.76
CA GLU A 485 -6.44 11.27 -13.03
C GLU A 485 -5.28 11.72 -13.94
N ILE A 486 -4.18 12.21 -13.35
CA ILE A 486 -2.96 12.54 -14.09
C ILE A 486 -2.23 11.25 -14.52
N HIS A 487 -2.16 10.23 -13.67
CA HIS A 487 -1.67 8.90 -14.04
C HIS A 487 -2.45 8.30 -15.22
N ASP A 488 -3.79 8.37 -15.20
CA ASP A 488 -4.62 7.88 -16.30
C ASP A 488 -4.28 8.61 -17.61
N ALA A 489 -4.12 9.93 -17.57
CA ALA A 489 -3.70 10.71 -18.73
C ALA A 489 -2.27 10.39 -19.18
N TRP A 490 -1.35 10.06 -18.27
CA TRP A 490 0.00 9.59 -18.62
C TRP A 490 -0.04 8.24 -19.33
N ARG A 491 -0.76 7.27 -18.76
CA ARG A 491 -0.93 5.92 -19.32
C ARG A 491 -1.55 5.97 -20.71
N ASP A 492 -2.56 6.82 -20.90
CA ASP A 492 -3.35 6.90 -22.13
C ASP A 492 -2.72 7.86 -23.17
N GLU A 493 -1.44 8.25 -22.99
CA GLU A 493 -0.69 9.18 -23.84
C GLU A 493 -1.35 10.58 -24.00
N GLY A 494 -2.21 10.94 -23.06
CA GLY A 494 -3.04 12.15 -23.02
C GLY A 494 -2.42 13.35 -22.28
N LEU A 495 -1.16 13.30 -21.87
CA LEU A 495 -0.52 14.42 -21.13
C LEU A 495 -0.55 15.76 -21.88
N HIS A 496 -0.57 15.72 -23.22
CA HIS A 496 -0.65 16.90 -24.08
C HIS A 496 -1.97 17.67 -23.95
N GLU A 497 -2.99 17.07 -23.35
CA GLU A 497 -4.28 17.71 -23.06
C GLU A 497 -4.31 18.39 -21.68
N LEU A 498 -3.27 18.17 -20.86
CA LEU A 498 -3.18 18.70 -19.51
C LEU A 498 -2.50 20.07 -19.49
N GLN A 499 -2.87 20.88 -18.51
CA GLN A 499 -2.28 22.20 -18.28
C GLN A 499 -1.78 22.28 -16.84
N VAL A 500 -0.52 22.68 -16.67
CA VAL A 500 0.01 23.05 -15.35
C VAL A 500 -0.40 24.48 -15.05
N ILE A 501 -1.23 24.66 -14.04
CA ILE A 501 -1.71 25.97 -13.60
C ILE A 501 -0.89 26.42 -12.40
N VAL A 502 -0.06 27.42 -12.63
CA VAL A 502 0.82 28.04 -11.64
C VAL A 502 0.08 29.11 -10.83
N GLY A 503 0.40 29.20 -9.54
CA GLY A 503 -0.18 30.13 -8.60
C GLY A 503 0.48 31.50 -8.61
N THR A 504 0.00 32.37 -7.72
CA THR A 504 0.38 33.80 -7.65
C THR A 504 1.79 34.05 -7.13
N ASN A 505 2.44 33.03 -6.58
CA ASN A 505 3.81 33.11 -6.08
C ASN A 505 4.78 32.21 -6.85
N ALA A 506 4.38 31.64 -7.99
CA ALA A 506 5.24 30.77 -8.79
C ALA A 506 6.56 31.46 -9.22
N ASP A 507 6.54 32.77 -9.45
CA ASP A 507 7.73 33.59 -9.75
C ASP A 507 8.69 33.74 -8.55
N LYS A 508 8.20 33.48 -7.34
CA LYS A 508 8.93 33.54 -6.07
C LYS A 508 9.30 32.16 -5.55
N VAL A 509 8.81 31.10 -6.19
CA VAL A 509 9.22 29.72 -5.89
C VAL A 509 10.72 29.62 -6.14
N LYS A 510 11.39 28.87 -5.25
CA LYS A 510 12.85 28.78 -5.22
C LYS A 510 13.30 27.34 -5.48
N ILE A 511 12.62 26.69 -6.42
CA ILE A 511 13.04 25.45 -7.10
C ILE A 511 13.63 25.86 -8.46
N GLY A 512 14.45 25.01 -9.08
CA GLY A 512 15.08 25.33 -10.37
C GLY A 512 14.05 25.76 -11.43
N PRO A 513 14.34 26.77 -12.28
CA PRO A 513 13.36 27.40 -13.17
C PRO A 513 12.72 26.44 -14.19
N ASP A 514 13.38 25.33 -14.53
CA ASP A 514 12.93 24.40 -15.56
C ASP A 514 11.94 23.33 -15.03
N TRP A 515 11.83 23.16 -13.71
CA TRP A 515 11.08 22.04 -13.11
C TRP A 515 9.58 22.05 -13.42
N ILE A 516 8.96 23.23 -13.50
CA ILE A 516 7.53 23.37 -13.83
C ILE A 516 7.26 22.95 -15.28
N GLU A 517 8.16 23.30 -16.20
CA GLU A 517 8.06 22.93 -17.62
C GLU A 517 8.34 21.44 -17.83
N GLU A 518 9.19 20.85 -17.00
CA GLU A 518 9.58 19.44 -17.05
C GLU A 518 8.63 18.50 -16.26
N MET A 519 7.77 19.00 -15.37
CA MET A 519 6.94 18.18 -14.49
C MET A 519 6.09 17.13 -15.23
N LEU A 520 5.40 17.53 -16.31
CA LEU A 520 4.62 16.59 -17.13
C LEU A 520 5.54 15.71 -18.02
N PRO A 521 6.53 16.26 -18.76
CA PRO A 521 7.47 15.46 -19.56
C PRO A 521 8.28 14.41 -18.79
N LEU A 522 8.58 14.63 -17.51
CA LEU A 522 9.38 13.70 -16.68
C LEU A 522 8.66 12.36 -16.41
N GLY A 523 7.36 12.26 -16.68
CA GLY A 523 6.62 11.00 -16.56
C GLY A 523 6.57 10.49 -15.12
N LEU A 524 6.62 11.38 -14.13
CA LEU A 524 6.62 11.06 -12.69
C LEU A 524 5.32 10.37 -12.23
N TYR A 525 4.35 10.19 -13.12
CA TYR A 525 3.05 9.59 -12.82
C TYR A 525 3.01 8.11 -13.14
N HIS A 526 4.14 7.45 -13.39
CA HIS A 526 4.18 6.01 -13.64
C HIS A 526 3.80 5.21 -12.39
N PHE A 527 4.51 5.43 -11.28
CA PHE A 527 4.24 4.78 -9.99
C PHE A 527 3.65 5.81 -9.03
N CYS A 528 2.43 5.56 -8.55
CA CYS A 528 1.75 6.42 -7.59
C CYS A 528 1.44 5.64 -6.31
N GLY A 529 1.85 6.17 -5.15
CA GLY A 529 1.64 5.56 -3.84
C GLY A 529 0.95 6.53 -2.89
N LEU A 530 -0.17 6.10 -2.32
CA LEU A 530 -0.88 6.86 -1.30
C LEU A 530 -0.34 6.53 0.09
N VAL A 531 -0.08 7.54 0.92
CA VAL A 531 0.15 7.33 2.36
C VAL A 531 -1.19 7.06 3.05
N LEU A 532 -1.37 5.88 3.65
CA LEU A 532 -2.64 5.48 4.31
C LEU A 532 -2.90 6.15 5.67
N ARG A 533 -2.31 7.32 5.91
CA ARG A 533 -2.52 8.12 7.12
C ARG A 533 -2.18 9.58 6.88
N ASN A 534 -2.74 10.45 7.70
CA ASN A 534 -2.35 11.85 7.77
C ASN A 534 -2.17 12.38 9.22
N ASN A 535 -2.29 11.50 10.22
CA ASN A 535 -2.22 11.85 11.65
C ASN A 535 -0.79 12.05 12.20
N HIS A 536 0.12 12.61 11.40
CA HIS A 536 1.53 12.77 11.76
C HIS A 536 1.77 13.79 12.89
N LEU A 537 0.83 14.70 13.14
CA LEU A 537 0.91 15.63 14.28
C LEU A 537 0.64 14.93 15.60
N SER A 538 -0.27 13.94 15.61
CA SER A 538 -0.53 13.10 16.80
C SER A 538 0.57 12.09 17.03
N THR A 539 1.03 11.38 15.99
CA THR A 539 2.15 10.43 16.11
C THR A 539 3.07 10.51 14.90
N LEU A 540 4.36 10.77 15.13
CA LEU A 540 5.36 10.85 14.06
C LEU A 540 5.64 9.50 13.39
N ILE A 541 5.51 8.40 14.14
CA ILE A 541 5.81 7.03 13.70
C ILE A 541 4.57 6.13 13.76
N PRO A 542 4.50 5.04 12.96
CA PRO A 542 5.40 4.74 11.84
C PRO A 542 5.24 5.76 10.70
N GLY A 543 6.34 6.09 10.03
CA GLY A 543 6.37 7.03 8.91
C GLY A 543 7.64 6.86 8.10
N PRO A 544 7.67 7.32 6.84
CA PRO A 544 8.80 7.08 5.96
C PRO A 544 9.96 8.02 6.33
N VAL A 545 10.89 7.51 7.14
CA VAL A 545 12.12 8.21 7.53
C VAL A 545 12.98 8.48 6.29
N GLU A 546 13.47 9.72 6.15
CA GLU A 546 14.27 10.16 4.99
C GLU A 546 13.56 9.98 3.63
N HIS A 547 12.22 10.08 3.62
CA HIS A 547 11.44 9.99 2.40
C HIS A 547 11.82 11.07 1.39
N GLY A 548 12.02 10.69 0.13
CA GLY A 548 12.44 11.57 -0.96
C GLY A 548 13.96 11.79 -1.05
N TRP A 549 14.74 11.24 -0.10
CA TRP A 549 16.21 11.17 -0.21
C TRP A 549 16.69 9.79 -0.66
N THR A 550 15.95 8.74 -0.30
CA THR A 550 16.37 7.35 -0.55
C THR A 550 15.31 6.63 -1.36
N THR A 551 15.74 5.55 -2.01
CA THR A 551 14.81 4.67 -2.73
C THR A 551 13.67 4.24 -1.81
N TYR A 552 12.44 4.19 -2.32
CA TYR A 552 11.27 3.95 -1.48
C TYR A 552 11.37 2.61 -0.76
N LYS A 553 11.21 2.64 0.57
CA LYS A 553 11.46 1.50 1.45
C LYS A 553 10.36 1.26 2.48
N TRP A 554 9.61 2.31 2.84
CA TRP A 554 8.56 2.22 3.84
C TRP A 554 7.32 1.49 3.32
N ASP A 555 6.85 0.48 4.04
CA ASP A 555 5.77 -0.43 3.64
C ASP A 555 4.36 0.11 3.92
N GLY A 556 4.25 1.37 4.32
CA GLY A 556 2.97 2.03 4.62
C GLY A 556 2.28 2.70 3.44
N PHE A 557 2.82 2.58 2.22
CA PHE A 557 2.20 3.09 1.00
C PHE A 557 1.21 2.09 0.42
N LEU A 558 0.04 2.57 0.01
CA LEU A 558 -0.82 1.84 -0.92
C LEU A 558 -0.47 2.23 -2.34
N TRP A 559 0.20 1.34 -3.06
CA TRP A 559 0.59 1.59 -4.46
C TRP A 559 -0.58 1.33 -5.42
N TYR A 560 -0.86 2.28 -6.30
CA TYR A 560 -1.74 2.03 -7.44
C TYR A 560 -1.03 1.09 -8.42
N ARG A 561 -1.78 0.11 -8.95
CA ARG A 561 -1.28 -0.80 -9.98
C ARG A 561 -2.28 -0.97 -11.10
N ASP A 562 -1.79 -1.08 -12.32
CA ASP A 562 -2.55 -1.42 -13.50
C ASP A 562 -1.66 -2.11 -14.55
N GLY A 563 -2.04 -2.08 -15.83
CA GLY A 563 -1.24 -2.67 -16.90
C GLY A 563 0.07 -1.92 -17.21
N ALA A 564 0.13 -0.63 -16.91
CA ALA A 564 1.30 0.21 -17.13
C ALA A 564 2.20 0.27 -15.88
N ALA A 565 1.60 0.37 -14.69
CA ALA A 565 2.27 0.36 -13.40
C ALA A 565 2.14 -1.02 -12.72
N PRO A 566 3.12 -1.94 -12.90
CA PRO A 566 3.03 -3.27 -12.31
C PRO A 566 3.15 -3.23 -10.78
N GLU A 567 2.71 -4.31 -10.13
CA GLU A 567 2.88 -4.50 -8.69
C GLU A 567 4.37 -4.44 -8.30
N LEU A 568 4.67 -3.63 -7.28
CA LEU A 568 6.01 -3.56 -6.69
C LEU A 568 6.21 -4.73 -5.71
N PRO A 569 7.10 -5.69 -6.01
CA PRO A 569 7.09 -6.99 -5.33
C PRO A 569 7.61 -6.94 -3.89
N PHE A 570 8.32 -5.89 -3.51
CA PHE A 570 8.83 -5.70 -2.15
C PHE A 570 7.88 -4.89 -1.26
N PHE A 571 6.76 -4.38 -1.75
CA PHE A 571 5.73 -3.74 -0.92
C PHE A 571 4.55 -4.68 -0.65
N SER A 572 3.98 -4.58 0.56
CA SER A 572 2.86 -5.43 1.00
C SER A 572 1.50 -4.99 0.44
N LEU A 573 1.37 -3.70 0.09
CA LEU A 573 0.08 -3.10 -0.26
C LEU A 573 0.10 -2.55 -1.69
N SER A 574 -0.82 -3.05 -2.51
CA SER A 574 -1.11 -2.48 -3.83
C SER A 574 -2.58 -2.69 -4.19
N SER A 575 -3.15 -1.79 -4.97
CA SER A 575 -4.53 -1.92 -5.45
C SER A 575 -4.71 -1.36 -6.85
N ASN A 576 -5.58 -2.01 -7.62
CA ASN A 576 -6.10 -1.52 -8.89
C ASN A 576 -7.54 -0.98 -8.78
N ARG A 577 -8.12 -0.93 -7.56
CA ARG A 577 -9.52 -0.53 -7.36
C ARG A 577 -9.58 0.97 -7.07
N ARG A 578 -10.25 1.75 -7.93
CA ARG A 578 -10.42 3.20 -7.74
C ARG A 578 -11.11 3.55 -6.41
N ALA A 579 -11.99 2.70 -5.91
CA ALA A 579 -12.62 2.89 -4.60
C ALA A 579 -11.63 2.87 -3.41
N ASP A 580 -10.39 2.36 -3.60
CA ASP A 580 -9.32 2.48 -2.59
C ASP A 580 -8.57 3.80 -2.64
N PHE A 581 -8.92 4.69 -3.59
CA PHE A 581 -8.25 5.96 -3.84
C PHE A 581 -9.22 7.14 -3.93
N ASP A 582 -10.41 6.98 -4.49
CA ASP A 582 -11.33 8.10 -4.79
C ASP A 582 -12.53 8.17 -3.83
N TRP A 583 -12.39 7.62 -2.62
CA TRP A 583 -13.48 7.65 -1.64
C TRP A 583 -13.72 9.06 -1.12
N GLU A 584 -14.97 9.40 -0.85
CA GLU A 584 -15.35 10.64 -0.17
C GLU A 584 -14.96 10.55 1.31
N PRO A 585 -14.25 11.55 1.88
CA PRO A 585 -13.89 11.56 3.29
C PRO A 585 -15.11 11.74 4.18
N GLU A 586 -15.14 11.02 5.32
CA GLU A 586 -16.14 11.24 6.36
C GLU A 586 -15.86 12.58 7.05
N THR A 587 -16.84 13.49 7.04
CA THR A 587 -16.75 14.87 7.58
C THR A 587 -17.17 14.97 9.04
#